data_AF-A0A7C5UD68-F1
#
_entry.id   AF-A0A7C5UD68-F1
#
_cell.length_a   1.000
_cell.length_b   1.000
_cell.length_c   1.000
_cell.angle_alpha   90.00
_cell.angle_beta   90.00
_cell.angle_gamma   90.00
#
_symmetry.space_group_name_H-M   'P 1'
#
loop_
_entity.id
_entity.type
_entity.pdbx_description
1 polymer ?
#
loop_
_entity_poly.entity_id
_entity_poly.type
_entity_poly.pdbx_seq_one_letter_code
_entity_poly.pdbx_strand_id
1 'polypeptide(L)' 'MKASGIRIGTPACTTREMKEDEMKQIAHWIAQVLKDPTDETIELVKNEVIELCQ' A
#
# COMPACT_ATOMS: atom_id res chain seq x y z
N MET A 1 -9.65 -18.58 16.79
CA MET A 1 -9.20 -18.70 15.39
C MET A 1 -8.42 -17.44 15.06
N LYS A 2 -7.14 -17.54 14.67
CA LYS A 2 -6.30 -16.37 14.34
C LYS A 2 -6.03 -16.39 12.84
N ALA A 3 -6.40 -15.34 12.12
CA ALA A 3 -6.09 -15.23 10.70
C ALA A 3 -4.57 -14.98 10.53
N SER A 4 -3.98 -15.59 9.51
CA SER A 4 -2.54 -15.49 9.21
C SER A 4 -2.24 -14.78 7.89
N GLY A 5 -3.26 -14.14 7.27
CA GLY A 5 -3.11 -13.50 5.96
C GLY A 5 -4.12 -12.38 5.73
N ILE A 6 -3.86 -11.58 4.69
CA ILE A 6 -4.65 -10.41 4.30
C ILE A 6 -5.10 -10.59 2.85
N ARG A 7 -6.35 -10.22 2.53
CA ARG A 7 -6.88 -10.19 1.17
C ARG A 7 -6.83 -8.77 0.63
N ILE A 8 -6.18 -8.59 -0.52
CA ILE A 8 -6.04 -7.30 -1.20
C ILE A 8 -6.97 -7.28 -2.41
N GLY A 9 -7.66 -6.16 -2.64
CA GLY A 9 -8.53 -5.95 -3.80
C GLY A 9 -8.35 -4.55 -4.38
N THR A 10 -8.37 -4.44 -5.70
CA THR A 10 -8.17 -3.20 -6.45
C THR A 10 -9.42 -2.39 -6.84
N PRO A 11 -10.69 -2.85 -6.69
CA PRO A 11 -11.86 -2.12 -7.23
C PRO A 11 -11.90 -0.63 -6.89
N ALA A 12 -11.67 -0.25 -5.62
CA ALA A 12 -11.69 1.14 -5.20
C ALA A 12 -10.57 1.99 -5.84
N CYS A 13 -9.39 1.41 -6.02
CA CYS A 13 -8.28 2.10 -6.67
C CYS A 13 -8.54 2.25 -8.17
N THR A 14 -9.05 1.21 -8.84
CA THR A 14 -9.41 1.28 -10.26
C THR A 14 -10.59 2.22 -10.53
N THR A 15 -11.53 2.37 -9.59
CA THR A 15 -12.59 3.40 -9.68
C THR A 15 -12.02 4.82 -9.62
N ARG A 16 -10.88 5.01 -8.96
CA ARG A 16 -10.10 6.26 -8.96
C ARG A 16 -9.13 6.37 -10.14
N GLU A 17 -9.35 5.57 -11.18
CA GLU A 17 -8.55 5.55 -12.42
C GLU A 17 -7.07 5.17 -12.27
N MET A 18 -6.67 4.64 -11.10
CA MET A 18 -5.31 4.13 -10.89
C MET A 18 -5.05 2.89 -11.78
N LYS A 19 -3.87 2.85 -12.40
CA LYS A 19 -3.43 1.86 -13.39
C LYS A 19 -2.23 1.07 -12.88
N GLU A 20 -1.57 0.35 -13.77
CA GLU A 20 -0.50 -0.59 -13.46
C GLU A 20 0.67 0.05 -12.72
N ASP A 21 1.00 1.30 -13.02
CA ASP A 21 2.15 1.97 -12.39
C ASP A 21 1.85 2.35 -10.94
N GLU A 22 0.65 2.86 -10.65
CA GLU A 22 0.21 3.07 -9.26
C GLU A 22 0.11 1.73 -8.52
N MET A 23 -0.40 0.67 -9.15
CA MET A 23 -0.49 -0.66 -8.51
C MET A 23 0.88 -1.22 -8.15
N LYS A 24 1.90 -1.05 -9.00
CA LYS A 24 3.28 -1.47 -8.68
C LYS A 24 3.82 -0.71 -7.48
N GLN A 25 3.59 0.60 -7.42
CA GLN A 25 4.02 1.43 -6.31
C GLN A 25 3.33 1.02 -4.99
N ILE A 26 2.02 0.83 -5.01
CA ILE A 26 1.25 0.35 -3.86
C ILE A 26 1.76 -1.02 -3.39
N ALA A 27 2.03 -1.95 -4.32
CA ALA A 27 2.58 -3.25 -3.97
C ALA A 27 3.99 -3.14 -3.34
N HIS A 28 4.81 -2.21 -3.82
CA HIS A 28 6.14 -1.94 -3.25
C HIS A 28 6.05 -1.46 -1.81
N TRP A 29 5.17 -0.49 -1.52
CA TRP A 29 4.92 0.00 -0.17
C TRP A 29 4.42 -1.08 0.77
N ILE A 30 3.46 -1.90 0.33
CA ILE A 30 2.98 -3.04 1.13
C ILE A 30 4.15 -3.98 1.46
N ALA A 31 4.96 -4.33 0.47
CA ALA A 31 6.12 -5.21 0.69
C ALA A 31 7.17 -4.59 1.62
N GLN A 32 7.40 -3.28 1.52
CA GLN A 32 8.35 -2.55 2.35
C GLN A 32 7.94 -2.58 3.82
N VAL A 33 6.68 -2.23 4.13
CA VAL A 33 6.15 -2.25 5.51
C VAL A 33 6.10 -3.65 6.08
N LEU A 34 5.73 -4.66 5.27
CA LEU A 34 5.73 -6.06 5.73
C LEU A 34 7.15 -6.59 6.02
N LYS A 35 8.16 -6.08 5.32
CA LYS A 35 9.57 -6.49 5.49
C LYS A 35 10.26 -5.76 6.64
N ASP A 36 9.94 -4.49 6.84
CA ASP A 36 10.50 -3.64 7.90
C ASP A 36 9.39 -2.84 8.61
N PRO A 37 8.69 -3.43 9.59
CA PRO A 37 7.55 -2.81 10.26
C PRO A 37 8.00 -1.86 11.39
N THR A 38 8.88 -0.91 11.07
CA THR A 38 9.35 0.13 11.99
C THR A 38 8.49 1.39 11.89
N ASP A 39 8.45 2.20 12.95
CA ASP A 39 7.71 3.47 12.94
C ASP A 39 8.25 4.42 11.87
N GLU A 40 9.57 4.42 11.62
CA GLU A 40 10.17 5.21 10.55
C GLU A 40 9.70 4.78 9.16
N THR A 41 9.71 3.49 8.86
CA THR A 41 9.25 2.97 7.56
C THR A 41 7.75 3.20 7.35
N ILE A 42 6.95 3.07 8.40
CA ILE A 42 5.50 3.32 8.35
C ILE A 42 5.21 4.80 8.06
N GLU A 43 5.86 5.73 8.77
CA GLU A 43 5.62 7.17 8.55
C GLU A 43 6.12 7.64 7.17
N LEU A 44 7.23 7.08 6.66
CA LEU A 44 7.69 7.36 5.30
C LEU A 44 6.65 6.92 4.26
N VAL A 45 6.23 5.65 4.29
CA VAL A 45 5.26 5.11 3.33
C VAL A 45 3.92 5.82 3.41
N LYS A 46 3.47 6.18 4.61
CA LYS A 46 2.24 6.93 4.83
C LYS A 46 2.27 8.30 4.15
N ASN A 47 3.38 9.03 4.22
CA ASN A 47 3.51 10.33 3.55
C ASN A 47 3.43 10.19 2.03
N GLU A 48 4.09 9.18 1.45
CA GLU A 48 4.04 8.91 0.01
C GLU A 48 2.63 8.48 -0.45
N VAL A 49 1.90 7.69 0.36
CA VAL A 49 0.50 7.32 0.09
C VAL A 49 -0.42 8.55 0.12
N ILE A 50 -0.19 9.48 1.05
CA ILE A 50 -0.96 10.74 1.11
C ILE A 50 -0.71 11.56 -0.14
N GLU A 51 0.55 11.70 -0.58
CA GLU A 51 0.91 12.42 -1.80
C GLU A 51 0.25 11.81 -3.04
N LEU A 52 0.23 10.47 -3.18
CA LEU A 52 -0.47 9.79 -4.28
C LEU A 52 -2.00 10.04 -4.27
N CYS A 53 -2.58 10.31 -3.11
CA CYS A 53 -4.03 10.43 -2.96
C CYS A 53 -4.58 11.86 -2.99
N GLN A 54 -3.72 12.88 -3.04
CA GLN A 54 -4.10 14.28 -3.24
C GLN A 54 -4.56 14.53 -4.67
#